data_AF-H6LHW2-F1
#
_entry.id   AF-H6LHW2-F1
#
_cell.length_a   1.000
_cell.length_b   1.000
_cell.length_c   1.000
_cell.angle_alpha   90.00
_cell.angle_beta   90.00
_cell.angle_gamma   90.00
#
_symmetry.space_group_name_H-M   'P 1'
#
loop_
_entity.id
_entity.type
_entity.pdbx_description
1 polymer ?
#
loop_
_entity_poly.entity_id
_entity_poly.type
_entity_poly.pdbx_seq_one_letter_code
_entity_poly.pdbx_strand_id
1 'polypeptide(L)'
;MPNKINNKISPKGFEGSILTQNQEAPADVVKKKNVVENEIVLNAKFYHEIILLIVKNAIKSKLTGNGLQIGDKNGMDVFLSTNIVFDSAVFIYESLKYFEKNNKELHIKIIDSLSADDLKKIKDVRNNMHLYNKKGSYQAKATQIIEDRMEEFGFDLDEEFNQFKNDISFLSYLDKDKCMFIGCDYYIHHYTQKYDGNDFSNLAEIVSSTLINIIKLSNKKVSLPSVKFKKFNFNISLNDGKSGEVLKADNIDEKTNFRILLCLTVASWSYLLYFKVINSETMFDNPKSRWVVLKNLAIKYDEIFDSIENLMEYSLEKDKLNDLFKNSKVDFENKKYRELIQIIRNTVHYNNDDLLEDMDYYNSLKIKYGLTISDFKGIFLYIEENLKALICTLQYFTGN
;
A
#
# COMPACT_ATOMS: atom_id res chain seq x y z
N MET A 1 -46.48 -40.00 14.05
CA MET A 1 -45.26 -39.93 14.90
C MET A 1 -44.10 -39.42 14.07
N PRO A 2 -43.17 -38.69 14.72
CA PRO A 2 -42.57 -37.46 14.23
C PRO A 2 -41.04 -37.66 14.06
N ASN A 3 -40.11 -36.71 13.88
CA ASN A 3 -40.07 -35.28 14.16
C ASN A 3 -38.91 -34.68 13.34
N LYS A 4 -39.16 -33.56 12.65
CA LYS A 4 -38.10 -32.60 12.28
C LYS A 4 -37.81 -31.75 13.52
N ILE A 5 -36.55 -31.66 13.94
CA ILE A 5 -36.12 -30.66 14.92
C ILE A 5 -35.06 -29.78 14.26
N ASN A 6 -35.54 -28.59 13.85
CA ASN A 6 -34.78 -27.36 13.82
C ASN A 6 -34.19 -27.10 15.20
N ASN A 7 -32.91 -26.76 15.30
CA ASN A 7 -32.42 -25.95 16.40
C ASN A 7 -31.49 -24.85 15.88
N LYS A 8 -32.09 -23.66 15.75
CA LYS A 8 -31.40 -22.38 15.91
C LYS A 8 -30.72 -22.38 17.30
N ILE A 9 -29.45 -22.05 17.36
CA ILE A 9 -28.83 -21.57 18.60
C ILE A 9 -28.54 -20.09 18.42
N SER A 10 -29.15 -19.29 19.29
CA SER A 10 -29.07 -17.85 19.32
C SER A 10 -27.73 -17.38 19.93
N PRO A 11 -27.32 -16.12 19.71
CA PRO A 11 -26.19 -15.52 20.39
C PRO A 11 -26.59 -15.22 21.84
N LYS A 12 -26.07 -15.99 22.80
CA LYS A 12 -26.13 -15.61 24.21
C LYS A 12 -25.04 -14.58 24.51
N GLY A 13 -25.49 -13.44 24.99
CA GLY A 13 -24.69 -12.30 25.38
C GLY A 13 -23.69 -12.61 26.50
N PHE A 14 -22.64 -11.79 26.51
CA PHE A 14 -21.80 -11.60 27.68
C PHE A 14 -22.17 -10.23 28.27
N GLU A 15 -23.04 -10.27 29.28
CA GLU A 15 -23.13 -9.22 30.28
C GLU A 15 -21.89 -9.28 31.17
N GLY A 16 -21.41 -8.10 31.57
CA GLY A 16 -20.10 -7.92 32.17
C GLY A 16 -19.91 -8.58 33.53
N SER A 17 -18.67 -8.98 33.78
CA SER A 17 -18.10 -8.92 35.12
C SER A 17 -16.88 -8.00 35.07
N ILE A 18 -17.00 -6.88 35.78
CA ILE A 18 -15.86 -6.07 36.18
C ILE A 18 -15.15 -6.88 37.26
N LEU A 19 -14.02 -7.50 36.89
CA LEU A 19 -13.01 -7.92 37.84
C LEU A 19 -11.69 -7.29 37.42
N THR A 20 -11.36 -6.19 38.11
CA THR A 20 -10.00 -5.74 38.30
C THR A 20 -9.17 -6.89 38.85
N GLN A 21 -8.37 -7.52 38.01
CA GLN A 21 -7.19 -8.25 38.45
C GLN A 21 -6.03 -7.94 37.50
N ASN A 22 -4.99 -7.31 38.05
CA ASN A 22 -3.64 -7.37 37.52
C ASN A 22 -3.19 -8.83 37.62
N GLN A 23 -3.64 -9.69 36.70
CA GLN A 23 -2.98 -10.95 36.43
C GLN A 23 -1.88 -10.65 35.42
N GLU A 24 -0.64 -10.88 35.83
CA GLU A 24 0.50 -10.88 34.92
C GLU A 24 0.15 -11.83 33.75
N ALA A 25 0.22 -11.30 32.53
CA ALA A 25 -0.03 -12.12 31.35
C ALA A 25 0.97 -13.29 31.33
N PRO A 26 0.56 -14.50 30.91
CA PRO A 26 1.46 -15.64 30.80
C PRO A 26 2.73 -15.28 30.03
N ALA A 27 3.90 -15.80 30.43
CA ALA A 27 5.19 -15.45 29.84
C ALA A 27 5.20 -15.53 28.30
N ASP A 28 4.53 -16.52 27.73
CA ASP A 28 4.40 -16.72 26.28
C ASP A 28 3.61 -15.59 25.59
N VAL A 29 2.60 -15.05 26.25
CA VAL A 29 1.81 -13.91 25.78
C VAL A 29 2.65 -12.63 25.81
N VAL A 30 3.47 -12.46 26.85
CA VAL A 30 4.39 -11.31 27.00
C VAL A 30 5.49 -11.35 25.92
N LYS A 31 6.09 -12.51 25.67
CA LYS A 31 7.11 -12.71 24.62
C LYS A 31 6.56 -12.40 23.22
N LYS A 32 5.39 -12.95 22.89
CA LYS A 32 4.69 -12.71 21.61
C LYS A 32 4.37 -11.24 21.37
N LYS A 33 3.93 -10.50 22.39
CA LYS A 33 3.69 -9.05 22.31
C LYS A 33 4.98 -8.27 22.01
N ASN A 34 6.09 -8.64 22.64
CA ASN A 34 7.37 -7.96 22.45
C ASN A 34 7.90 -8.09 21.01
N VAL A 35 7.70 -9.23 20.37
CA VAL A 35 8.10 -9.44 18.96
C VAL A 35 7.28 -8.57 18.01
N VAL A 36 5.96 -8.49 18.19
CA VAL A 36 5.11 -7.62 17.38
C VAL A 36 5.48 -6.15 17.57
N GLU A 37 5.74 -5.71 18.80
CA GLU A 37 6.17 -4.32 19.05
C GLU A 37 7.52 -4.01 18.40
N ASN A 38 8.49 -4.93 18.47
CA ASN A 38 9.76 -4.78 17.77
C ASN A 38 9.57 -4.66 16.25
N GLU A 39 8.62 -5.42 15.69
CA GLU A 39 8.27 -5.38 14.28
C GLU A 39 7.62 -4.04 13.90
N ILE A 40 6.69 -3.53 14.71
CA ILE A 40 6.10 -2.19 14.52
C ILE A 40 7.21 -1.14 14.50
N VAL A 41 8.15 -1.18 15.46
CA VAL A 41 9.28 -0.23 15.50
C VAL A 41 10.20 -0.39 14.29
N LEU A 42 10.45 -1.60 13.81
CA LEU A 42 11.26 -1.85 12.62
C LEU A 42 10.62 -1.23 11.37
N ASN A 43 9.32 -1.41 11.17
CA ASN A 43 8.57 -0.82 10.07
C ASN A 43 8.52 0.70 10.17
N ALA A 44 8.30 1.24 11.38
CA ALA A 44 8.30 2.69 11.59
C ALA A 44 9.66 3.32 11.21
N LYS A 45 10.78 2.68 11.58
CA LYS A 45 12.13 3.10 11.15
C LYS A 45 12.30 3.03 9.64
N PHE A 46 11.81 1.98 9.01
CA PHE A 46 11.89 1.82 7.56
C PHE A 46 11.14 2.95 6.84
N TYR A 47 9.86 3.18 7.16
CA TYR A 47 9.07 4.26 6.57
C TYR A 47 9.73 5.63 6.78
N HIS A 48 10.19 5.91 8.00
CA HIS A 48 10.85 7.17 8.30
C HIS A 48 12.13 7.37 7.49
N GLU A 49 12.97 6.35 7.35
CA GLU A 49 14.19 6.42 6.52
C GLU A 49 13.87 6.66 5.04
N ILE A 50 12.85 6.00 4.49
CA ILE A 50 12.43 6.23 3.10
C ILE A 50 11.95 7.66 2.89
N ILE A 51 11.11 8.19 3.78
CA ILE A 51 10.62 9.58 3.73
C ILE A 51 11.81 10.55 3.76
N LEU A 52 12.75 10.37 4.70
CA LEU A 52 13.95 11.21 4.79
C LEU A 52 14.80 11.17 3.51
N LEU A 53 14.93 10.01 2.88
CA LEU A 53 15.68 9.85 1.63
C LEU A 53 14.99 10.55 0.46
N ILE A 54 13.66 10.46 0.35
CA ILE A 54 12.90 11.18 -0.67
C ILE A 54 13.08 12.70 -0.49
N VAL A 55 12.89 13.21 0.73
CA VAL A 55 13.07 14.64 1.04
C VAL A 55 14.49 15.12 0.72
N LYS A 56 15.52 14.36 1.12
CA LYS A 56 16.92 14.70 0.80
C LYS A 56 17.18 14.80 -0.70
N ASN A 57 16.60 13.89 -1.48
CA ASN A 57 16.72 13.93 -2.94
C ASN A 57 15.98 15.11 -3.56
N ALA A 58 14.78 15.44 -3.05
CA ALA A 58 14.00 16.60 -3.46
C ALA A 58 14.68 17.94 -3.15
N ILE A 59 15.43 18.03 -2.06
CA ILE A 59 16.23 19.24 -1.76
C ILE A 59 17.43 19.33 -2.71
N LYS A 60 18.16 18.21 -2.88
CA LYS A 60 19.32 18.17 -3.78
C LYS A 60 18.94 18.51 -5.22
N SER A 61 17.75 18.11 -5.66
CA SER A 61 17.26 18.38 -7.00
C SER A 61 17.04 19.88 -7.24
N LYS A 62 16.35 20.57 -6.33
CA LYS A 62 16.10 22.03 -6.38
C LYS A 62 17.38 22.86 -6.43
N LEU A 63 18.45 22.42 -5.75
CA LEU A 63 19.74 23.13 -5.71
C LEU A 63 20.58 23.02 -6.99
N THR A 64 20.22 22.15 -7.94
CA THR A 64 21.03 21.86 -9.16
C THR A 64 20.42 22.39 -10.46
N GLY A 65 19.32 23.16 -10.39
CA GLY A 65 18.57 23.61 -11.56
C GLY A 65 19.32 24.64 -12.42
N ASN A 66 20.00 24.17 -13.47
CA ASN A 66 20.59 25.01 -14.52
C ASN A 66 20.58 24.35 -15.91
N GLY A 67 19.54 23.58 -16.24
CA GLY A 67 19.41 23.01 -17.58
C GLY A 67 17.96 22.72 -17.96
N LEU A 68 17.62 22.98 -19.23
CA LEU A 68 16.38 22.52 -19.86
C LEU A 68 16.22 21.02 -19.57
N GLN A 69 15.26 20.67 -18.72
CA GLN A 69 14.84 19.28 -18.49
C GLN A 69 13.60 19.02 -19.35
N ILE A 70 13.69 17.99 -20.19
CA ILE A 70 12.53 17.31 -20.73
C ILE A 70 12.12 16.30 -19.66
N GLY A 71 10.99 16.53 -18.99
CA GLY A 71 10.45 15.70 -17.89
C GLY A 71 10.42 16.42 -16.53
N ASP A 72 9.31 16.32 -15.80
CA ASP A 72 9.09 17.02 -14.52
C ASP A 72 9.67 16.20 -13.36
N LYS A 73 10.89 16.56 -12.96
CA LYS A 73 11.57 15.99 -11.80
C LYS A 73 10.78 16.17 -10.49
N ASN A 74 9.97 17.22 -10.37
CA ASN A 74 9.10 17.41 -9.21
C ASN A 74 8.00 16.35 -9.16
N GLY A 75 7.52 15.91 -10.34
CA GLY A 75 6.49 14.88 -10.46
C GLY A 75 6.86 13.57 -9.75
N MET A 76 8.14 13.18 -9.71
CA MET A 76 8.52 11.95 -9.01
C MET A 76 8.72 12.09 -7.52
N ASP A 77 9.27 13.22 -7.07
CA ASP A 77 9.34 13.48 -5.64
C ASP A 77 7.92 13.55 -5.07
N VAL A 78 6.97 14.16 -5.79
CA VAL A 78 5.54 14.17 -5.44
C VAL A 78 4.97 12.75 -5.47
N PHE A 79 5.10 12.01 -6.57
CA PHE A 79 4.56 10.64 -6.67
C PHE A 79 5.08 9.72 -5.56
N LEU A 80 6.39 9.71 -5.32
CA LEU A 80 6.99 8.86 -4.29
C LEU A 80 6.60 9.32 -2.88
N SER A 81 6.62 10.63 -2.62
CA SER A 81 6.25 11.19 -1.30
C SER A 81 4.79 10.91 -0.97
N THR A 82 3.91 11.05 -1.95
CA THR A 82 2.47 10.85 -1.76
C THR A 82 2.15 9.41 -1.41
N ASN A 83 2.66 8.46 -2.20
CA ASN A 83 2.40 7.03 -1.95
C ASN A 83 3.05 6.53 -0.64
N ILE A 84 4.27 6.96 -0.30
CA ILE A 84 4.89 6.54 0.98
C ILE A 84 4.15 7.11 2.19
N VAL A 85 3.62 8.34 2.10
CA VAL A 85 2.84 8.97 3.17
C VAL A 85 1.54 8.21 3.38
N PHE A 86 0.84 7.83 2.31
CA PHE A 86 -0.39 7.05 2.43
C PHE A 86 -0.14 5.64 3.00
N ASP A 87 0.88 4.92 2.52
CA ASP A 87 1.26 3.61 3.06
C ASP A 87 1.63 3.72 4.56
N SER A 88 2.35 4.77 4.93
CA SER A 88 2.69 5.04 6.32
C SER A 88 1.46 5.34 7.18
N ALA A 89 0.46 6.06 6.65
CA ALA A 89 -0.78 6.34 7.36
C ALA A 89 -1.58 5.05 7.64
N VAL A 90 -1.66 4.13 6.68
CA VAL A 90 -2.24 2.79 6.90
C VAL A 90 -1.50 2.07 8.02
N PHE A 91 -0.16 2.01 7.94
CA PHE A 91 0.67 1.39 8.96
C PHE A 91 0.48 2.00 10.36
N ILE A 92 0.44 3.33 10.46
CA ILE A 92 0.22 4.04 11.73
C ILE A 92 -1.14 3.67 12.31
N TYR A 93 -2.21 3.70 11.51
CA TYR A 93 -3.55 3.38 11.97
C TYR A 93 -3.62 1.96 12.57
N GLU A 94 -3.10 0.97 11.85
CA GLU A 94 -3.08 -0.42 12.34
C GLU A 94 -2.20 -0.59 13.59
N SER A 95 -1.08 0.15 13.67
CA SER A 95 -0.19 0.15 14.85
C SER A 95 -0.88 0.76 16.08
N LEU A 96 -1.61 1.86 15.91
CA LEU A 96 -2.38 2.47 17.00
C LEU A 96 -3.47 1.52 17.48
N LYS A 97 -4.18 0.84 16.58
CA LYS A 97 -5.16 -0.19 16.96
C LYS A 97 -4.53 -1.36 17.70
N TYR A 98 -3.32 -1.78 17.31
CA TYR A 98 -2.58 -2.77 18.07
C TYR A 98 -2.26 -2.29 19.50
N PHE A 99 -1.74 -1.08 19.66
CA PHE A 99 -1.40 -0.53 20.98
C PHE A 99 -2.64 -0.30 21.85
N GLU A 100 -3.75 0.18 21.29
CA GLU A 100 -5.04 0.34 21.99
C GLU A 100 -5.45 -0.95 22.72
N LYS A 101 -5.27 -2.09 22.05
CA LYS A 101 -5.64 -3.41 22.56
C LYS A 101 -4.57 -4.02 23.48
N ASN A 102 -3.29 -3.84 23.15
CA ASN A 102 -2.21 -4.64 23.74
C ASN A 102 -1.26 -3.87 24.66
N ASN A 103 -1.16 -2.54 24.51
CA ASN A 103 -0.26 -1.66 25.26
C ASN A 103 -0.88 -0.24 25.41
N LYS A 104 -1.88 -0.13 26.29
CA LYS A 104 -2.67 1.09 26.47
C LYS A 104 -1.85 2.31 26.89
N GLU A 105 -0.80 2.12 27.69
CA GLU A 105 0.06 3.22 28.14
C GLU A 105 0.80 3.84 26.95
N LEU A 106 1.41 3.02 26.10
CA LEU A 106 2.10 3.49 24.90
C LEU A 106 1.11 4.13 23.90
N HIS A 107 -0.08 3.54 23.76
CA HIS A 107 -1.15 4.11 22.94
C HIS A 107 -1.52 5.53 23.37
N ILE A 108 -1.77 5.76 24.66
CA ILE A 108 -2.10 7.08 25.21
C ILE A 108 -0.97 8.07 24.93
N LYS A 109 0.28 7.69 25.23
CA LYS A 109 1.45 8.56 24.99
C LYS A 109 1.60 8.97 23.52
N ILE A 110 1.29 8.08 22.57
CA ILE A 110 1.35 8.41 21.14
C ILE A 110 0.15 9.30 20.76
N ILE A 111 -1.06 8.97 21.21
CA ILE A 111 -2.27 9.75 20.88
C ILE A 111 -2.24 11.15 21.49
N ASP A 112 -1.64 11.36 22.66
CA ASP A 112 -1.52 12.68 23.28
C ASP A 112 -0.70 13.67 22.41
N SER A 113 0.04 13.16 21.41
CA SER A 113 0.75 13.97 20.42
C SER A 113 -0.07 14.29 19.16
N LEU A 114 -1.30 13.78 19.07
CA LEU A 114 -2.18 13.89 17.91
C LEU A 114 -3.50 14.55 18.29
N SER A 115 -3.97 15.47 17.45
CA SER A 115 -5.33 15.99 17.58
C SER A 115 -6.37 14.96 17.13
N ALA A 116 -7.64 15.18 17.51
CA ALA A 116 -8.73 14.37 17.01
C ALA A 116 -8.89 14.45 15.48
N ASP A 117 -8.53 15.59 14.87
CA ASP A 117 -8.54 15.76 13.42
C ASP A 117 -7.42 14.95 12.75
N ASP A 118 -6.22 14.92 13.33
CA ASP A 118 -5.09 14.14 12.81
C ASP A 118 -5.42 12.64 12.77
N LEU A 119 -6.01 12.11 13.85
CA LEU A 119 -6.46 10.73 13.92
C LEU A 119 -7.54 10.42 12.89
N LYS A 120 -8.45 11.37 12.64
CA LYS A 120 -9.49 11.24 11.62
C LYS A 120 -8.86 11.21 10.22
N LYS A 121 -7.90 12.09 9.93
CA LYS A 121 -7.15 12.13 8.65
C LYS A 121 -6.45 10.80 8.38
N ILE A 122 -5.70 10.28 9.35
CA ILE A 122 -5.03 8.97 9.24
C ILE A 122 -6.05 7.85 8.94
N LYS A 123 -7.18 7.84 9.66
CA LYS A 123 -8.24 6.85 9.50
C LYS A 123 -8.91 6.92 8.13
N ASP A 124 -9.21 8.13 7.64
CA ASP A 124 -9.88 8.35 6.36
C ASP A 124 -8.98 7.90 5.20
N VAL A 125 -7.69 8.29 5.20
CA VAL A 125 -6.69 7.81 4.23
C VAL A 125 -6.61 6.28 4.26
N ARG A 126 -6.49 5.68 5.45
CA ARG A 126 -6.45 4.21 5.59
C ARG A 126 -7.67 3.54 4.97
N ASN A 127 -8.87 4.10 5.15
CA ASN A 127 -10.10 3.51 4.61
C ASN A 127 -10.26 3.70 3.09
N ASN A 128 -9.58 4.69 2.52
CA ASN A 128 -9.56 4.94 1.08
C ASN A 128 -8.47 4.14 0.37
N MET A 129 -7.36 3.86 1.04
CA MET A 129 -6.24 3.09 0.48
C MET A 129 -6.51 1.60 0.28
N HIS A 130 -7.35 0.97 1.11
CA HIS A 130 -7.65 -0.46 0.98
C HIS A 130 -8.30 -0.73 -0.37
N LEU A 131 -7.60 -1.47 -1.24
CA LEU A 131 -8.13 -1.93 -2.53
C LEU A 131 -9.46 -2.65 -2.28
N TYR A 132 -10.47 -2.24 -3.05
CA TYR A 132 -11.87 -2.43 -2.69
C TYR A 132 -12.31 -3.90 -2.69
N ASN A 133 -12.13 -4.59 -1.57
CA ASN A 133 -12.46 -6.02 -1.44
C ASN A 133 -13.96 -6.30 -1.19
N LYS A 134 -14.81 -5.26 -1.07
CA LYS A 134 -16.26 -5.44 -0.84
C LYS A 134 -17.06 -5.23 -2.14
N LYS A 135 -17.74 -6.30 -2.59
CA LYS A 135 -18.64 -6.35 -3.75
C LYS A 135 -19.53 -5.10 -3.85
N GLY A 136 -19.51 -4.41 -5.00
CA GLY A 136 -20.37 -3.27 -5.32
C GLY A 136 -19.98 -1.92 -4.69
N SER A 137 -19.22 -1.89 -3.59
CA SER A 137 -18.85 -0.64 -2.90
C SER A 137 -17.89 0.25 -3.70
N TYR A 138 -17.07 -0.35 -4.57
CA TYR A 138 -16.10 0.36 -5.38
C TYR A 138 -16.76 1.15 -6.52
N GLN A 139 -17.88 0.67 -7.05
CA GLN A 139 -18.54 1.28 -8.19
C GLN A 139 -19.12 2.64 -7.83
N ALA A 140 -19.80 2.73 -6.69
CA ALA A 140 -20.36 3.98 -6.19
C ALA A 140 -19.26 5.01 -5.86
N LYS A 141 -18.15 4.54 -5.26
CA LYS A 141 -17.01 5.40 -4.96
C LYS A 141 -16.31 5.92 -6.23
N ALA A 142 -16.07 5.05 -7.21
CA ALA A 142 -15.46 5.44 -8.48
C ALA A 142 -16.33 6.51 -9.18
N THR A 143 -17.64 6.27 -9.28
CA THR A 143 -18.60 7.25 -9.84
C THR A 143 -18.54 8.57 -9.09
N GLN A 144 -18.58 8.56 -7.75
CA GLN A 144 -18.49 9.78 -6.95
C GLN A 144 -17.19 10.56 -7.21
N ILE A 145 -16.03 9.90 -7.29
CA ILE A 145 -14.74 10.58 -7.56
C ILE A 145 -14.77 11.28 -8.92
N ILE A 146 -15.33 10.60 -9.92
CA ILE A 146 -15.40 11.14 -11.29
C ILE A 146 -16.34 12.36 -11.29
N GLU A 147 -17.52 12.24 -10.68
CA GLU A 147 -18.49 13.33 -10.56
C GLU A 147 -17.91 14.53 -9.79
N ASP A 148 -17.30 14.30 -8.63
CA ASP A 148 -16.68 15.35 -7.79
C ASP A 148 -15.60 16.12 -8.58
N ARG A 149 -14.80 15.42 -9.40
CA ARG A 149 -13.75 16.05 -10.21
C ARG A 149 -14.31 16.80 -11.42
N MET A 150 -15.30 16.24 -12.09
CA MET A 150 -16.00 16.94 -13.17
C MET A 150 -16.65 18.24 -12.65
N GLU A 151 -17.23 18.23 -11.45
CA GLU A 151 -17.75 19.43 -10.78
C GLU A 151 -16.64 20.44 -10.45
N GLU A 152 -15.52 20.00 -9.86
CA GLU A 152 -14.38 20.87 -9.52
C GLU A 152 -13.80 21.60 -10.74
N PHE A 153 -13.71 20.92 -11.88
CA PHE A 153 -13.24 21.51 -13.14
C PHE A 153 -14.33 22.28 -13.91
N GLY A 154 -15.55 22.38 -13.35
CA GLY A 154 -16.66 23.10 -13.96
C GLY A 154 -17.07 22.52 -15.31
N PHE A 155 -17.09 21.19 -15.44
CA PHE A 155 -17.69 20.52 -16.61
C PHE A 155 -19.22 20.57 -16.48
N ASP A 156 -19.83 21.67 -16.92
CA ASP A 156 -21.28 21.76 -17.03
C ASP A 156 -21.72 21.16 -18.37
N LEU A 157 -22.52 20.08 -18.39
CA LEU A 157 -22.80 19.26 -19.59
C LEU A 157 -23.26 20.07 -20.83
N ASP A 158 -23.76 21.29 -20.63
CA ASP A 158 -24.27 22.20 -21.66
C ASP A 158 -23.22 23.20 -22.23
N GLU A 159 -21.96 23.19 -21.78
CA GLU A 159 -20.90 24.09 -22.28
C GLU A 159 -20.20 23.58 -23.56
N GLU A 160 -20.26 24.37 -24.64
CA GLU A 160 -19.66 24.10 -25.96
C GLU A 160 -18.13 23.82 -25.92
N PHE A 161 -17.44 24.33 -24.90
CA PHE A 161 -15.99 24.21 -24.74
C PHE A 161 -15.54 23.03 -23.88
N ASN A 162 -16.46 22.25 -23.30
CA ASN A 162 -16.10 21.10 -22.47
C ASN A 162 -15.27 20.05 -23.22
N GLN A 163 -15.44 19.95 -24.53
CA GLN A 163 -14.65 19.07 -25.39
C GLN A 163 -13.14 19.39 -25.39
N PHE A 164 -12.72 20.56 -24.89
CA PHE A 164 -11.31 20.98 -24.83
C PHE A 164 -10.74 20.98 -23.41
N LYS A 165 -11.58 20.78 -22.38
CA LYS A 165 -11.11 20.74 -20.99
C LYS A 165 -10.52 19.35 -20.70
N ASN A 166 -9.43 19.34 -19.95
CA ASN A 166 -8.82 18.15 -19.37
C ASN A 166 -9.16 18.15 -17.87
N ASP A 167 -9.61 17.02 -17.35
CA ASP A 167 -9.97 16.83 -15.93
C ASP A 167 -9.04 15.87 -15.20
N ILE A 168 -8.09 15.24 -15.89
CA ILE A 168 -7.19 14.25 -15.30
C ILE A 168 -5.76 14.43 -15.81
N SER A 169 -4.79 14.27 -14.91
CA SER A 169 -3.37 14.25 -15.25
C SER A 169 -2.80 12.85 -15.07
N PHE A 170 -2.27 12.29 -16.16
CA PHE A 170 -1.58 11.00 -16.18
C PHE A 170 -0.12 11.17 -15.78
N LEU A 171 0.33 10.35 -14.85
CA LEU A 171 1.71 10.22 -14.47
C LEU A 171 2.29 9.00 -15.20
N SER A 172 3.37 9.23 -15.95
CA SER A 172 4.13 8.17 -16.60
C SER A 172 5.61 8.25 -16.26
N TYR A 173 6.21 7.12 -15.93
CA TYR A 173 7.65 6.97 -15.78
C TYR A 173 8.29 6.63 -17.13
N LEU A 174 9.33 7.37 -17.50
CA LEU A 174 10.06 7.24 -18.75
C LEU A 174 11.46 6.65 -18.50
N ASP A 175 11.70 5.42 -18.96
CA ASP A 175 13.02 4.77 -18.90
C ASP A 175 13.49 4.43 -20.31
N LYS A 176 14.40 5.28 -20.84
CA LYS A 176 14.90 5.22 -22.22
C LYS A 176 13.76 5.30 -23.24
N ASP A 177 13.29 4.16 -23.72
CA ASP A 177 12.27 4.00 -24.77
C ASP A 177 10.96 3.41 -24.23
N LYS A 178 10.85 3.24 -22.90
CA LYS A 178 9.67 2.66 -22.26
C LYS A 178 8.91 3.71 -21.48
N CYS A 179 7.62 3.80 -21.76
CA CYS A 179 6.64 4.56 -20.99
C CYS A 179 5.88 3.59 -20.09
N MET A 180 5.92 3.82 -18.78
CA MET A 180 5.18 3.04 -17.80
C MET A 180 4.19 3.97 -17.11
N PHE A 181 2.89 3.71 -17.24
CA PHE A 181 1.89 4.42 -16.45
C PHE A 181 2.09 4.11 -14.96
N ILE A 182 2.10 5.15 -14.14
CA ILE A 182 2.34 5.02 -12.70
C ILE A 182 1.21 5.57 -11.84
N GLY A 183 0.26 6.31 -12.41
CA GLY A 183 -0.93 6.77 -11.71
C GLY A 183 -1.57 8.00 -12.34
N CYS A 184 -2.61 8.52 -11.68
CA CYS A 184 -3.25 9.78 -12.02
C CYS A 184 -3.56 10.59 -10.75
N ASP A 185 -3.79 11.88 -10.92
CA ASP A 185 -4.20 12.79 -9.85
C ASP A 185 -5.52 12.37 -9.17
N TYR A 186 -6.41 11.66 -9.89
CA TYR A 186 -7.63 11.08 -9.31
C TYR A 186 -7.35 10.12 -8.15
N TYR A 187 -6.23 9.37 -8.15
CA TYR A 187 -5.90 8.51 -7.02
C TYR A 187 -5.41 9.27 -5.81
N ILE A 188 -4.66 10.34 -6.05
CA ILE A 188 -4.23 11.24 -4.97
C ILE A 188 -5.48 11.84 -4.33
N HIS A 189 -6.36 12.42 -5.16
CA HIS A 189 -7.65 12.94 -4.71
C HIS A 189 -8.50 11.86 -4.03
N HIS A 190 -8.57 10.65 -4.56
CA HIS A 190 -9.32 9.55 -3.95
C HIS A 190 -8.83 9.25 -2.53
N TYR A 191 -7.52 9.14 -2.33
CA TYR A 191 -6.96 8.85 -1.03
C TYR A 191 -7.17 10.03 -0.06
N THR A 192 -7.26 11.25 -0.58
CA THR A 192 -7.44 12.49 0.17
C THR A 192 -8.82 13.13 -0.01
N GLN A 193 -9.87 12.37 -0.32
CA GLN A 193 -11.20 12.78 -0.85
C GLN A 193 -11.99 13.89 -0.11
N LYS A 194 -11.39 14.56 0.87
CA LYS A 194 -11.95 15.63 1.72
C LYS A 194 -10.96 16.76 2.02
N TYR A 195 -9.82 16.81 1.34
CA TYR A 195 -8.65 17.53 1.81
C TYR A 195 -8.00 18.31 0.67
N ASP A 196 -7.75 19.60 0.91
CA ASP A 196 -7.14 20.49 -0.07
C ASP A 196 -5.62 20.23 -0.20
N GLY A 197 -4.94 20.96 -1.09
CA GLY A 197 -3.48 20.83 -1.25
C GLY A 197 -2.65 21.17 0.01
N ASN A 198 -3.18 21.96 0.95
CA ASN A 198 -2.51 22.25 2.23
C ASN A 198 -2.55 21.04 3.16
N ASP A 199 -3.63 20.25 3.10
CA ASP A 199 -3.81 19.08 3.94
C ASP A 199 -2.84 17.93 3.63
N PHE A 200 -2.29 17.81 2.41
CA PHE A 200 -1.25 16.81 2.13
C PHE A 200 0.05 17.11 2.89
N SER A 201 0.49 18.37 2.88
CA SER A 201 1.70 18.78 3.63
C SER A 201 1.51 18.54 5.13
N ASN A 202 0.31 18.85 5.64
CA ASN A 202 -0.08 18.55 7.02
C ASN A 202 -0.06 17.04 7.29
N LEU A 203 -0.60 16.21 6.39
CA LEU A 203 -0.60 14.76 6.53
C LEU A 203 0.82 14.18 6.56
N ALA A 204 1.72 14.66 5.70
CA ALA A 204 3.11 14.22 5.69
C ALA A 204 3.83 14.54 7.02
N GLU A 205 3.55 15.71 7.62
CA GLU A 205 4.06 16.10 8.93
C GLU A 205 3.48 15.24 10.06
N ILE A 206 2.17 15.03 10.07
CA ILE A 206 1.46 14.16 11.02
C ILE A 206 2.05 12.74 10.97
N VAL A 207 2.18 12.18 9.77
CA VAL A 207 2.76 10.84 9.56
C VAL A 207 4.19 10.80 10.08
N SER A 208 5.03 11.74 9.68
CA SER A 208 6.45 11.76 10.05
C SER A 208 6.64 11.89 11.57
N SER A 209 5.90 12.79 12.22
CA SER A 209 5.96 12.98 13.66
C SER A 209 5.45 11.75 14.42
N THR A 210 4.37 11.11 13.95
CA THR A 210 3.84 9.89 14.56
C THR A 210 4.82 8.72 14.45
N LEU A 211 5.47 8.53 13.30
CA LEU A 211 6.50 7.51 13.12
C LEU A 211 7.65 7.72 14.11
N ILE A 212 8.12 8.97 14.26
CA ILE A 212 9.15 9.33 15.24
C ILE A 212 8.69 9.01 16.67
N ASN A 213 7.44 9.31 17.01
CA ASN A 213 6.88 9.04 18.33
C ASN A 213 6.77 7.53 18.61
N ILE A 214 6.33 6.72 17.64
CA ILE A 214 6.35 5.25 17.74
C ILE A 214 7.78 4.77 18.02
N ILE A 215 8.77 5.27 17.28
CA ILE A 215 10.17 4.87 17.43
C ILE A 215 10.72 5.24 18.83
N LYS A 216 10.47 6.46 19.28
CA LYS A 216 11.02 6.98 20.54
C LYS A 216 10.30 6.42 21.77
N LEU A 217 8.96 6.46 21.78
CA LEU A 217 8.16 6.14 22.96
C LEU A 217 8.07 4.65 23.25
N SER A 218 8.23 3.81 22.22
CA SER A 218 8.28 2.35 22.39
C SER A 218 9.52 1.87 23.17
N ASN A 219 10.57 2.69 23.23
CA ASN A 219 11.85 2.40 23.89
C ASN A 219 12.49 1.06 23.44
N LYS A 220 12.15 0.55 22.24
CA LYS A 220 12.70 -0.70 21.72
C LYS A 220 14.05 -0.48 21.05
N LYS A 221 15.04 -1.29 21.42
CA LYS A 221 16.38 -1.28 20.82
C LYS A 221 16.43 -2.11 19.53
N VAL A 222 15.69 -1.68 18.51
CA VAL A 222 15.69 -2.32 17.19
C VAL A 222 16.59 -1.55 16.23
N SER A 223 17.58 -2.19 15.64
CA SER A 223 18.45 -1.59 14.62
C SER A 223 17.94 -1.90 13.21
N LEU A 224 17.82 -0.87 12.37
CA LEU A 224 17.66 -0.99 10.93
C LEU A 224 18.92 -0.39 10.28
N PRO A 225 19.69 -1.14 9.48
CA PRO A 225 20.73 -0.56 8.64
C PRO A 225 20.17 0.56 7.76
N SER A 226 20.98 1.61 7.54
CA SER A 226 20.56 2.75 6.70
C SER A 226 20.16 2.29 5.31
N VAL A 227 18.97 2.70 4.88
CA VAL A 227 18.50 2.44 3.53
C VAL A 227 19.29 3.32 2.56
N LYS A 228 19.65 2.78 1.39
CA LYS A 228 20.38 3.50 0.34
C LYS A 228 19.53 3.54 -0.92
N PHE A 229 19.56 4.65 -1.66
CA PHE A 229 18.97 4.73 -2.99
C PHE A 229 20.00 4.35 -4.06
N LYS A 230 19.54 3.70 -5.13
CA LYS A 230 20.31 3.53 -6.36
C LYS A 230 20.56 4.90 -6.98
N LYS A 231 21.57 5.02 -7.84
CA LYS A 231 21.67 6.17 -8.74
C LYS A 231 20.65 5.95 -9.85
N PHE A 232 19.56 6.70 -9.86
CA PHE A 232 18.54 6.61 -10.90
C PHE A 232 18.13 8.00 -11.39
N ASN A 233 17.67 8.06 -12.63
CA ASN A 233 17.09 9.27 -13.20
C ASN A 233 15.58 9.24 -12.96
N PHE A 234 15.12 10.30 -12.31
CA PHE A 234 13.71 10.58 -12.10
C PHE A 234 13.18 11.24 -13.38
N ASN A 235 12.57 10.45 -14.25
CA ASN A 235 11.98 10.97 -15.47
C ASN A 235 10.50 10.62 -15.46
N ILE A 236 9.69 11.54 -14.95
CA ILE A 236 8.23 11.43 -14.98
C ILE A 236 7.70 12.49 -15.93
N SER A 237 6.77 12.05 -16.77
CA SER A 237 5.92 12.92 -17.58
C SER A 237 4.58 13.05 -16.89
N LEU A 238 4.08 14.29 -16.87
CA LEU A 238 2.68 14.60 -16.59
C LEU A 238 2.03 14.90 -17.93
N ASN A 239 0.99 14.14 -18.27
CA ASN A 239 0.22 14.38 -19.49
C ASN A 239 -1.22 14.65 -19.08
N ASP A 240 -1.75 15.80 -19.45
CA ASP A 240 -3.16 16.09 -19.23
C ASP A 240 -4.01 15.35 -20.26
N GLY A 241 -5.19 14.90 -19.84
CA GLY A 241 -6.18 14.35 -20.75
C GLY A 241 -7.56 14.35 -20.11
N LYS A 242 -8.46 13.53 -20.67
CA LYS A 242 -9.85 13.47 -20.23
C LYS A 242 -10.17 12.15 -19.56
N SER A 243 -10.78 12.21 -18.38
CA SER A 243 -11.18 11.03 -17.62
C SER A 243 -12.20 10.23 -18.42
N GLY A 244 -13.12 10.89 -19.12
CA GLY A 244 -14.08 10.24 -20.01
C GLY A 244 -13.44 9.51 -21.20
N GLU A 245 -12.21 9.87 -21.61
CA GLU A 245 -11.47 9.17 -22.68
C GLU A 245 -10.64 8.01 -22.10
N VAL A 246 -10.00 8.21 -20.95
CA VAL A 246 -9.14 7.17 -20.36
C VAL A 246 -9.90 6.12 -19.58
N LEU A 247 -11.03 6.47 -18.98
CA LEU A 247 -11.90 5.54 -18.29
C LEU A 247 -12.76 4.73 -19.28
N LYS A 248 -13.12 5.29 -20.44
CA LYS A 248 -13.80 4.56 -21.52
C LYS A 248 -12.79 3.91 -22.45
N ALA A 249 -12.17 2.83 -22.00
CA ALA A 249 -11.47 1.94 -22.92
C ALA A 249 -12.50 1.20 -23.78
N ASP A 250 -12.24 1.05 -25.09
CA ASP A 250 -13.18 0.49 -26.09
C ASP A 250 -13.81 -0.87 -25.70
N ASN A 251 -13.19 -1.58 -24.74
CA ASN A 251 -13.55 -2.93 -24.37
C ASN A 251 -13.80 -3.13 -22.86
N ILE A 252 -13.82 -2.08 -22.05
CA ILE A 252 -13.90 -2.19 -20.58
C ILE A 252 -14.85 -1.14 -20.02
N ASP A 253 -15.75 -1.54 -19.13
CA ASP A 253 -16.56 -0.58 -18.40
C ASP A 253 -15.68 0.32 -17.51
N GLU A 254 -16.07 1.59 -17.40
CA GLU A 254 -15.35 2.64 -16.68
C GLU A 254 -14.99 2.27 -15.24
N LYS A 255 -15.83 1.49 -14.54
CA LYS A 255 -15.61 1.11 -13.14
C LYS A 255 -14.57 0.01 -13.03
N THR A 256 -14.60 -0.97 -13.93
CA THR A 256 -13.56 -1.99 -14.04
C THR A 256 -12.23 -1.34 -14.41
N ASN A 257 -12.24 -0.43 -15.38
CA ASN A 257 -11.03 0.27 -15.82
C ASN A 257 -10.42 1.14 -14.71
N PHE A 258 -11.24 1.89 -13.95
CA PHE A 258 -10.78 2.63 -12.77
C PHE A 258 -10.06 1.73 -11.76
N ARG A 259 -10.60 0.53 -11.48
CA ARG A 259 -9.98 -0.41 -10.55
C ARG A 259 -8.69 -1.01 -11.10
N ILE A 260 -8.62 -1.25 -12.41
CA ILE A 260 -7.39 -1.72 -13.07
C ILE A 260 -6.30 -0.67 -12.98
N LEU A 261 -6.61 0.58 -13.31
CA LEU A 261 -5.68 1.71 -13.22
C LEU A 261 -5.21 1.94 -11.76
N LEU A 262 -6.07 1.66 -10.76
CA LEU A 262 -5.70 1.71 -9.34
C LEU A 262 -4.71 0.59 -9.00
N CYS A 263 -4.99 -0.64 -9.44
CA CYS A 263 -4.06 -1.77 -9.26
C CYS A 263 -2.72 -1.48 -9.95
N LEU A 264 -2.75 -0.89 -11.14
CA LEU A 264 -1.58 -0.50 -11.90
C LEU A 264 -0.77 0.58 -11.17
N THR A 265 -1.42 1.56 -10.54
CA THR A 265 -0.77 2.58 -9.71
C THR A 265 -0.01 1.94 -8.55
N VAL A 266 -0.66 1.05 -7.79
CA VAL A 266 -0.02 0.37 -6.65
C VAL A 266 1.10 -0.56 -7.10
N ALA A 267 0.92 -1.26 -8.23
CA ALA A 267 1.94 -2.11 -8.84
C ALA A 267 3.16 -1.30 -9.29
N SER A 268 2.95 -0.21 -10.02
CA SER A 268 3.99 0.69 -10.52
C SER A 268 4.73 1.39 -9.37
N TRP A 269 4.02 1.87 -8.35
CA TRP A 269 4.61 2.43 -7.12
C TRP A 269 5.52 1.40 -6.43
N SER A 270 5.01 0.20 -6.17
CA SER A 270 5.77 -0.87 -5.53
C SER A 270 6.99 -1.25 -6.36
N TYR A 271 6.82 -1.34 -7.68
CA TYR A 271 7.90 -1.69 -8.59
C TYR A 271 9.01 -0.63 -8.57
N LEU A 272 8.64 0.65 -8.69
CA LEU A 272 9.58 1.76 -8.65
C LEU A 272 10.31 1.81 -7.31
N LEU A 273 9.59 1.84 -6.18
CA LEU A 273 10.20 1.97 -4.87
C LEU A 273 11.21 0.85 -4.60
N TYR A 274 10.79 -0.41 -4.72
CA TYR A 274 11.60 -1.55 -4.25
C TYR A 274 12.68 -2.01 -5.22
N PHE A 275 12.49 -1.83 -6.54
CA PHE A 275 13.43 -2.35 -7.54
C PHE A 275 14.22 -1.27 -8.27
N LYS A 276 13.68 -0.04 -8.42
CA LYS A 276 14.36 1.06 -9.12
C LYS A 276 14.99 2.08 -8.17
N VAL A 277 14.29 2.43 -7.08
CA VAL A 277 14.72 3.48 -6.13
C VAL A 277 15.62 2.92 -5.04
N ILE A 278 15.12 1.96 -4.25
CA ILE A 278 15.88 1.36 -3.14
C ILE A 278 17.01 0.49 -3.69
N ASN A 279 18.19 0.59 -3.10
CA ASN A 279 19.29 -0.33 -3.33
C ASN A 279 19.04 -1.63 -2.55
N SER A 280 18.17 -2.46 -3.12
CA SER A 280 17.77 -3.75 -2.56
C SER A 280 18.94 -4.71 -2.36
N GLU A 281 19.99 -4.67 -3.20
CA GLU A 281 21.18 -5.53 -3.03
C GLU A 281 21.79 -5.35 -1.63
N THR A 282 22.04 -4.10 -1.23
CA THR A 282 22.59 -3.80 0.10
C THR A 282 21.62 -4.10 1.24
N MET A 283 20.31 -4.03 0.99
CA MET A 283 19.28 -4.34 1.98
C MET A 283 19.17 -5.85 2.22
N PHE A 284 19.44 -6.66 1.20
CA PHE A 284 19.42 -8.12 1.31
C PHE A 284 20.61 -8.69 2.08
N ASP A 285 21.64 -7.90 2.40
CA ASP A 285 22.78 -8.34 3.21
C ASP A 285 22.45 -8.45 4.71
N ASN A 286 21.42 -7.72 5.18
CA ASN A 286 21.00 -7.75 6.58
C ASN A 286 19.65 -8.48 6.76
N PRO A 287 19.51 -9.42 7.72
CA PRO A 287 18.26 -10.15 7.93
C PRO A 287 17.04 -9.28 8.23
N LYS A 288 17.19 -8.21 9.04
CA LYS A 288 16.07 -7.32 9.42
C LYS A 288 15.65 -6.43 8.26
N SER A 289 16.62 -5.88 7.52
CA SER A 289 16.36 -5.11 6.29
C SER A 289 15.69 -5.98 5.22
N ARG A 290 16.20 -7.19 5.00
CA ARG A 290 15.61 -8.17 4.09
C ARG A 290 14.17 -8.47 4.45
N TRP A 291 13.92 -8.74 5.73
CA TRP A 291 12.60 -9.03 6.26
C TRP A 291 11.63 -7.88 6.04
N VAL A 292 11.96 -6.67 6.50
CA VAL A 292 11.05 -5.50 6.40
C VAL A 292 10.75 -5.14 4.93
N VAL A 293 11.74 -5.20 4.05
CA VAL A 293 11.56 -4.93 2.61
C VAL A 293 10.64 -5.98 1.98
N LEU A 294 10.96 -7.26 2.15
CA LEU A 294 10.19 -8.33 1.53
C LEU A 294 8.76 -8.36 2.06
N LYS A 295 8.58 -8.10 3.35
CA LYS A 295 7.27 -8.05 4.00
C LYS A 295 6.39 -6.92 3.44
N ASN A 296 6.88 -5.68 3.39
CA ASN A 296 6.08 -4.57 2.88
C ASN A 296 5.74 -4.77 1.39
N LEU A 297 6.69 -5.31 0.62
CA LEU A 297 6.44 -5.69 -0.77
C LEU A 297 5.41 -6.82 -0.90
N ALA A 298 5.48 -7.84 -0.05
CA ALA A 298 4.54 -8.96 -0.02
C ALA A 298 3.11 -8.50 0.27
N ILE A 299 2.92 -7.56 1.21
CA ILE A 299 1.60 -6.97 1.51
C ILE A 299 0.99 -6.34 0.26
N LYS A 300 1.75 -5.47 -0.43
CA LYS A 300 1.26 -4.81 -1.65
C LYS A 300 1.01 -5.77 -2.79
N TYR A 301 1.92 -6.70 -3.01
CA TYR A 301 1.76 -7.71 -4.05
C TYR A 301 0.50 -8.57 -3.83
N ASP A 302 0.25 -9.02 -2.60
CA ASP A 302 -0.95 -9.79 -2.25
C ASP A 302 -2.22 -8.96 -2.49
N GLU A 303 -2.27 -7.72 -1.98
CA GLU A 303 -3.42 -6.81 -2.17
C GLU A 303 -3.73 -6.55 -3.66
N ILE A 304 -2.71 -6.33 -4.49
CA ILE A 304 -2.87 -6.13 -5.93
C ILE A 304 -3.48 -7.37 -6.57
N PHE A 305 -2.89 -8.54 -6.32
CA PHE A 305 -3.32 -9.78 -6.97
C PHE A 305 -4.69 -10.25 -6.49
N ASP A 306 -5.00 -10.12 -5.19
CA ASP A 306 -6.35 -10.38 -4.66
C ASP A 306 -7.39 -9.51 -5.37
N SER A 307 -7.05 -8.25 -5.65
CA SER A 307 -7.92 -7.33 -6.37
C SER A 307 -8.11 -7.74 -7.84
N ILE A 308 -7.06 -8.22 -8.50
CA ILE A 308 -7.12 -8.71 -9.88
C ILE A 308 -7.89 -10.03 -9.98
N GLU A 309 -7.64 -10.99 -9.09
CA GLU A 309 -8.40 -12.24 -8.99
C GLU A 309 -9.89 -11.96 -8.79
N ASN A 310 -10.22 -11.00 -7.91
CA ASN A 310 -11.59 -10.57 -7.70
C ASN A 310 -12.23 -9.95 -8.97
N LEU A 311 -11.46 -9.19 -9.77
CA LEU A 311 -11.93 -8.69 -11.06
C LEU A 311 -12.15 -9.81 -12.07
N MET A 312 -11.24 -10.79 -12.15
CA MET A 312 -11.37 -11.96 -13.03
C MET A 312 -12.54 -12.88 -12.65
N GLU A 313 -13.00 -12.84 -11.40
CA GLU A 313 -14.13 -13.66 -10.95
C GLU A 313 -15.48 -12.93 -11.06
N TYR A 314 -15.51 -11.63 -10.72
CA TYR A 314 -16.77 -10.91 -10.47
C TYR A 314 -17.03 -9.67 -11.33
N SER A 315 -16.08 -9.22 -12.15
CA SER A 315 -16.34 -8.08 -13.04
C SER A 315 -17.27 -8.46 -14.20
N LEU A 316 -17.87 -7.44 -14.83
CA LEU A 316 -18.66 -7.62 -16.06
C LEU A 316 -17.78 -8.11 -17.21
N GLU A 317 -16.50 -7.72 -17.19
CA GLU A 317 -15.50 -8.04 -18.21
C GLU A 317 -14.62 -9.24 -17.85
N LYS A 318 -15.11 -10.10 -16.95
CA LYS A 318 -14.36 -11.25 -16.44
C LYS A 318 -13.81 -12.14 -17.54
N ASP A 319 -14.56 -12.39 -18.62
CA ASP A 319 -14.13 -13.30 -19.68
C ASP A 319 -12.96 -12.70 -20.46
N LYS A 320 -13.02 -11.40 -20.78
CA LYS A 320 -11.93 -10.65 -21.41
C LYS A 320 -10.68 -10.60 -20.52
N LEU A 321 -10.86 -10.36 -19.22
CA LEU A 321 -9.76 -10.35 -18.25
C LEU A 321 -9.10 -11.73 -18.14
N ASN A 322 -9.90 -12.79 -18.04
CA ASN A 322 -9.38 -14.16 -18.01
C ASN A 322 -8.59 -14.48 -19.28
N ASP A 323 -9.09 -14.09 -20.46
CA ASP A 323 -8.38 -14.32 -21.72
C ASP A 323 -7.13 -13.47 -21.86
N LEU A 324 -7.13 -12.22 -21.37
CA LEU A 324 -5.94 -11.38 -21.28
C LEU A 324 -4.85 -12.07 -20.45
N PHE A 325 -5.19 -12.54 -19.25
CA PHE A 325 -4.21 -13.12 -18.33
C PHE A 325 -3.73 -14.51 -18.76
N LYS A 326 -4.59 -15.34 -19.37
CA LYS A 326 -4.18 -16.63 -19.99
C LYS A 326 -3.09 -16.45 -21.05
N ASN A 327 -3.11 -15.33 -21.77
CA ASN A 327 -2.15 -15.03 -22.84
C ASN A 327 -0.99 -14.14 -22.34
N SER A 328 -0.96 -13.81 -21.05
CA SER A 328 0.07 -12.97 -20.45
C SER A 328 1.23 -13.78 -19.89
N LYS A 329 2.30 -13.09 -19.48
CA LYS A 329 3.39 -13.68 -18.68
C LYS A 329 3.15 -13.58 -17.17
N VAL A 330 1.97 -13.12 -16.75
CA VAL A 330 1.63 -12.99 -15.33
C VAL A 330 1.39 -14.37 -14.76
N ASP A 331 2.15 -14.72 -13.74
CA ASP A 331 2.09 -16.03 -13.12
C ASP A 331 1.10 -15.99 -11.94
N PHE A 332 -0.13 -16.43 -12.19
CA PHE A 332 -1.13 -16.68 -11.15
C PHE A 332 -1.05 -18.12 -10.60
N GLU A 333 -0.38 -19.03 -11.30
CA GLU A 333 -0.47 -20.48 -11.05
C GLU A 333 0.66 -21.02 -10.17
N ASN A 334 1.72 -20.26 -9.93
CA ASN A 334 2.82 -20.67 -9.04
C ASN A 334 2.43 -20.58 -7.57
N LYS A 335 1.66 -21.60 -7.15
CA LYS A 335 1.13 -21.77 -5.81
C LYS A 335 2.21 -21.68 -4.75
N LYS A 336 3.42 -22.24 -4.99
CA LYS A 336 4.50 -22.27 -3.99
C LYS A 336 4.94 -20.87 -3.58
N TYR A 337 5.21 -19.97 -4.53
CA TYR A 337 5.63 -18.61 -4.18
C TYR A 337 4.47 -17.76 -3.68
N ARG A 338 3.27 -17.91 -4.24
CA ARG A 338 2.06 -17.21 -3.75
C ARG A 338 1.73 -17.57 -2.30
N GLU A 339 1.77 -18.85 -1.94
CA GLU A 339 1.55 -19.33 -0.56
C GLU A 339 2.58 -18.74 0.40
N LEU A 340 3.87 -18.74 0.03
CA LEU A 340 4.92 -18.14 0.86
C LEU A 340 4.75 -16.63 1.02
N ILE A 341 4.33 -15.92 -0.02
CA ILE A 341 4.03 -14.48 0.04
C ILE A 341 2.86 -14.21 0.98
N GLN A 342 1.79 -15.01 0.90
CA GLN A 342 0.64 -14.92 1.81
C GLN A 342 1.05 -15.19 3.27
N ILE A 343 1.91 -16.19 3.52
CA ILE A 343 2.46 -16.46 4.85
C ILE A 343 3.24 -15.24 5.37
N ILE A 344 4.13 -14.67 4.55
CA ILE A 344 4.91 -13.48 4.92
C ILE A 344 3.98 -12.30 5.23
N ARG A 345 2.97 -12.05 4.38
CA ARG A 345 1.97 -10.99 4.56
C ARG A 345 1.14 -11.19 5.84
N ASN A 346 0.76 -12.43 6.15
CA ASN A 346 -0.11 -12.75 7.29
C ASN A 346 0.56 -12.62 8.65
N THR A 347 1.89 -12.57 8.71
CA THR A 347 2.64 -12.32 9.96
C THR A 347 2.26 -11.03 10.68
N VAL A 348 1.54 -10.10 10.02
CA VAL A 348 1.06 -8.82 10.60
C VAL A 348 -0.37 -8.89 11.10
N HIS A 349 -1.22 -9.66 10.41
CA HIS A 349 -2.67 -9.49 10.52
C HIS A 349 -3.37 -10.60 11.31
N TYR A 350 -2.78 -11.81 11.36
CA TYR A 350 -3.47 -12.96 11.93
C TYR A 350 -2.48 -13.87 12.64
N ASN A 351 -2.69 -14.01 13.96
CA ASN A 351 -2.15 -15.04 14.84
C ASN A 351 -0.65 -15.37 14.77
N ASN A 352 -0.02 -15.18 15.93
CA ASN A 352 1.36 -15.53 16.25
C ASN A 352 1.60 -17.06 16.37
N ASP A 353 0.91 -17.87 15.57
CA ASP A 353 1.01 -19.34 15.58
C ASP A 353 2.23 -19.82 14.76
N ASP A 354 2.76 -18.94 13.89
CA ASP A 354 4.00 -19.17 13.14
C ASP A 354 5.25 -18.70 13.87
N LEU A 355 5.10 -17.97 14.98
CA LEU A 355 6.22 -17.47 15.76
C LEU A 355 6.75 -18.57 16.69
N LEU A 356 8.02 -18.92 16.53
CA LEU A 356 8.72 -19.81 17.44
C LEU A 356 9.13 -19.06 18.71
N GLU A 357 9.22 -19.77 19.83
CA GLU A 357 9.60 -19.18 21.11
C GLU A 357 10.98 -18.50 21.02
N ASP A 358 11.10 -17.30 21.58
CA ASP A 358 12.33 -16.50 21.64
C ASP A 358 12.99 -16.18 20.28
N MET A 359 12.21 -16.19 19.20
CA MET A 359 12.69 -15.85 17.85
C MET A 359 11.98 -14.62 17.27
N ASP A 360 12.63 -13.93 16.32
CA ASP A 360 11.97 -12.95 15.47
C ASP A 360 11.20 -13.64 14.33
N TYR A 361 10.34 -12.89 13.63
CA TYR A 361 9.55 -13.42 12.51
C TYR A 361 10.40 -14.04 11.41
N TYR A 362 11.51 -13.37 11.06
CA TYR A 362 12.40 -13.83 10.01
C TYR A 362 12.96 -15.22 10.30
N ASN A 363 13.51 -15.43 11.51
CA ASN A 363 14.08 -16.71 11.92
C ASN A 363 13.00 -17.77 12.19
N SER A 364 11.85 -17.36 12.73
CA SER A 364 10.71 -18.27 12.96
C SER A 364 10.24 -18.89 11.65
N LEU A 365 9.98 -18.05 10.63
CA LEU A 365 9.57 -18.52 9.31
C LEU A 365 10.67 -19.36 8.65
N LYS A 366 11.92 -18.93 8.76
CA LYS A 366 13.07 -19.65 8.21
C LYS A 366 13.12 -21.09 8.72
N ILE A 367 12.92 -21.30 10.01
CA ILE A 367 12.96 -22.63 10.62
C ILE A 367 11.67 -23.40 10.32
N LYS A 368 10.50 -22.79 10.56
CA LYS A 368 9.20 -23.45 10.42
C LYS A 368 8.94 -23.97 9.00
N TYR A 369 9.38 -23.22 8.00
CA TYR A 369 9.18 -23.56 6.58
C TYR A 369 10.47 -24.02 5.87
N GLY A 370 11.56 -24.21 6.60
CA GLY A 370 12.84 -24.67 6.04
C GLY A 370 13.42 -23.72 4.97
N LEU A 371 13.17 -22.42 5.09
CA LEU A 371 13.59 -21.43 4.10
C LEU A 371 15.08 -21.11 4.20
N THR A 372 15.71 -20.86 3.06
CA THR A 372 17.07 -20.38 2.93
C THR A 372 17.08 -18.90 2.55
N ILE A 373 18.24 -18.26 2.62
CA ILE A 373 18.41 -16.90 2.06
C ILE A 373 18.11 -16.90 0.56
N SER A 374 18.41 -18.00 -0.15
CA SER A 374 18.11 -18.15 -1.56
C SER A 374 16.62 -18.14 -1.83
N ASP A 375 15.80 -18.72 -0.95
CA ASP A 375 14.35 -18.70 -1.09
C ASP A 375 13.78 -17.28 -0.96
N PHE A 376 14.26 -16.51 0.03
CA PHE A 376 13.86 -15.10 0.15
C PHE A 376 14.27 -14.25 -1.05
N LYS A 377 15.46 -14.49 -1.62
CA LYS A 377 15.89 -13.84 -2.88
C LYS A 377 15.05 -14.29 -4.06
N GLY A 378 14.71 -15.58 -4.14
CA GLY A 378 13.84 -16.16 -5.15
C GLY A 378 12.45 -15.52 -5.13
N ILE A 379 11.84 -15.36 -3.96
CA ILE A 379 10.55 -14.67 -3.80
C ILE A 379 10.66 -13.21 -4.26
N PHE A 380 11.71 -12.50 -3.86
CA PHE A 380 11.90 -11.10 -4.25
C PHE A 380 11.99 -10.92 -5.77
N LEU A 381 12.79 -11.77 -6.43
CA LEU A 381 12.92 -11.77 -7.89
C LEU A 381 11.63 -12.23 -8.59
N TYR A 382 10.92 -13.20 -8.02
CA TYR A 382 9.62 -13.63 -8.51
C TYR A 382 8.61 -12.47 -8.49
N ILE A 383 8.52 -11.74 -7.37
CA ILE A 383 7.65 -10.56 -7.28
C ILE A 383 8.06 -9.50 -8.31
N GLU A 384 9.36 -9.27 -8.52
CA GLU A 384 9.85 -8.32 -9.52
C GLU A 384 9.35 -8.64 -10.92
N GLU A 385 9.59 -9.87 -11.39
CA GLU A 385 9.24 -10.29 -12.75
C GLU A 385 7.72 -10.35 -12.93
N ASN A 386 6.99 -10.80 -11.91
CA ASN A 386 5.54 -10.90 -11.98
C ASN A 386 4.86 -9.53 -11.95
N LEU A 387 5.36 -8.56 -11.15
CA LEU A 387 4.89 -7.18 -11.20
C LEU A 387 5.22 -6.51 -12.55
N LYS A 388 6.41 -6.73 -13.12
CA LYS A 388 6.74 -6.25 -14.48
C LYS A 388 5.74 -6.77 -15.51
N ALA A 389 5.46 -8.07 -15.48
CA ALA A 389 4.49 -8.69 -16.38
C ALA A 389 3.09 -8.09 -16.17
N LEU A 390 2.65 -7.96 -14.92
CA LEU A 390 1.34 -7.41 -14.58
C LEU A 390 1.18 -5.97 -15.09
N ILE A 391 2.16 -5.12 -14.84
CA ILE A 391 2.18 -3.73 -15.30
C ILE A 391 2.03 -3.68 -16.82
N CYS A 392 2.84 -4.44 -17.57
CA CYS A 392 2.77 -4.47 -19.03
C CYS A 392 1.40 -4.95 -19.53
N THR A 393 0.85 -6.00 -18.91
CA THR A 393 -0.43 -6.58 -19.30
C THR A 393 -1.60 -5.64 -19.04
N LEU A 394 -1.63 -4.99 -17.88
CA LEU A 394 -2.70 -4.05 -17.55
C LEU A 394 -2.62 -2.78 -18.38
N GLN A 395 -1.42 -2.23 -18.60
CA GLN A 395 -1.20 -1.08 -19.48
C GLN A 395 -1.70 -1.34 -20.90
N TYR A 396 -1.35 -2.49 -21.47
CA TYR A 396 -1.85 -2.88 -22.79
C TYR A 396 -3.39 -2.96 -22.82
N PHE A 397 -3.99 -3.51 -21.78
CA PHE A 397 -5.44 -3.68 -21.71
C PHE A 397 -6.19 -2.36 -21.55
N THR A 398 -5.64 -1.39 -20.82
CA THR A 398 -6.23 -0.06 -20.65
C THR A 398 -5.84 0.93 -21.75
N GLY A 399 -4.97 0.56 -22.68
CA GLY A 399 -4.49 1.43 -23.76
C GLY A 399 -3.53 2.54 -23.32
N ASN A 400 -2.80 2.33 -22.20
CA ASN A 400 -1.93 3.34 -21.57
C ASN A 400 -0.42 3.01 -21.59
#